data_AF-A0A2N3WE57-F1
#
_entry.id   AF-A0A2N3WE57-F1
#
_cell.length_a   1.000
_cell.length_b   1.000
_cell.length_c   1.000
_cell.angle_alpha   90.00
_cell.angle_beta   90.00
_cell.angle_gamma   90.00
#
_symmetry.space_group_name_H-M   'P 1'
#
loop_
_entity.id
_entity.type
_entity.pdbx_description
1 polymer ?
#
loop_
_entity_poly.entity_id
_entity_poly.type
_entity_poly.pdbx_seq_one_letter_code
_entity_poly.pdbx_strand_id
1 'polypeptide(L)'
;MKPSTVQDHDPEVGLIALCPCHTGDGEFRLWPENEGPGPLLAERHGKAEHARLAAWCDHTYRLTDSRTGEWIYVAEPYQLHEEAFEDFVFLGENGWRVEVTAWRARHSPGHTVAVLIRRENAQ
;
A
#
# COMPACT_ATOMS: atom_id res chain seq x y z
N MET A 1 10.40 18.61 0.02
CA MET A 1 10.43 17.23 0.56
C MET A 1 11.71 16.57 0.11
N LYS A 2 12.49 15.99 1.03
CA LYS A 2 13.62 15.14 0.63
C LYS A 2 13.03 13.80 0.17
N PRO A 3 13.40 13.27 -1.00
CA PRO A 3 13.02 11.91 -1.37
C PRO A 3 13.56 10.97 -0.31
N SER A 4 12.70 10.16 0.30
CA SER A 4 13.15 9.03 1.11
C SER A 4 13.81 8.06 0.15
N THR A 5 15.14 8.06 0.12
CA THR A 5 15.93 7.01 -0.52
C THR A 5 15.86 5.78 0.38
N VAL A 6 14.72 5.10 0.37
CA VAL A 6 14.67 3.71 0.83
C VAL A 6 15.60 2.96 -0.12
N GLN A 7 16.76 2.52 0.37
CA GLN A 7 17.60 1.62 -0.40
C GLN A 7 16.74 0.40 -0.77
N ASP A 8 16.61 0.17 -2.08
CA ASP A 8 15.97 -1.00 -2.69
C ASP A 8 16.77 -2.25 -2.27
N HIS A 9 16.59 -2.70 -1.03
CA HIS A 9 17.07 -4.02 -0.61
C HIS A 9 16.15 -5.06 -1.20
N ASP A 10 16.72 -5.85 -2.13
CA ASP A 10 16.08 -7.00 -2.74
C ASP A 10 15.90 -8.10 -1.68
N PRO A 11 14.65 -8.56 -1.43
CA PRO A 11 14.38 -9.60 -0.44
C PRO A 11 14.92 -10.99 -0.82
N GLU A 12 15.32 -11.24 -2.08
CA GLU A 12 15.95 -12.52 -2.50
C GLU A 12 17.39 -12.68 -2.02
N VAL A 13 18.00 -11.58 -1.57
CA VAL A 13 19.39 -11.60 -1.09
C VAL A 13 19.49 -12.12 0.35
N GLY A 14 18.38 -12.58 0.94
CA GLY A 14 18.35 -13.27 2.24
C GLY A 14 18.60 -12.38 3.46
N LEU A 15 18.66 -11.06 3.28
CA LEU A 15 18.70 -10.09 4.37
C LEU A 15 17.28 -9.69 4.71
N ILE A 16 16.86 -9.93 5.95
CA ILE A 16 15.58 -9.46 6.48
C ILE A 16 15.62 -7.93 6.47
N ALA A 17 15.06 -7.30 5.44
CA ALA A 17 14.83 -5.86 5.44
C ALA A 17 13.76 -5.56 6.49
N LEU A 18 14.14 -4.80 7.53
CA LEU A 18 13.21 -4.41 8.59
C LEU A 18 12.02 -3.66 8.00
N CYS A 19 10.85 -3.87 8.60
CA CYS A 19 9.65 -3.13 8.27
C CYS A 19 9.89 -1.63 8.41
N PRO A 20 9.52 -0.79 7.42
CA PRO A 20 9.58 0.67 7.56
C PRO A 20 8.82 1.20 8.79
N CYS A 21 7.80 0.46 9.25
CA CYS A 21 7.10 0.72 10.52
C CYS A 21 8.00 0.65 11.77
N HIS A 22 9.08 -0.13 11.72
CA HIS A 22 10.04 -0.32 12.81
C HIS A 22 11.28 0.56 12.66
N THR A 23 11.62 1.02 11.46
CA THR A 23 12.81 1.87 11.22
C THR A 23 12.48 3.37 11.19
N GLY A 24 11.21 3.74 10.99
CA GLY A 24 10.81 5.15 10.83
C GLY A 24 10.99 5.69 9.40
N ASP A 25 11.63 4.94 8.50
CA ASP A 25 11.91 5.37 7.12
C ASP A 25 10.69 5.26 6.16
N GLY A 26 9.56 4.75 6.66
CA GLY A 26 8.28 4.64 5.96
C GLY A 26 7.18 5.52 6.56
N GLU A 27 7.54 6.73 6.99
CA GLU A 27 6.78 7.60 7.90
C GLU A 27 5.39 8.08 7.42
N PHE A 28 4.87 7.59 6.30
CA PHE A 28 3.49 7.84 5.93
C PHE A 28 2.58 6.87 6.65
N ARG A 29 2.35 7.15 7.92
CA ARG A 29 1.20 6.61 8.64
C ARG A 29 -0.03 6.96 7.80
N LEU A 30 -0.85 5.96 7.46
CA LEU A 30 -2.19 6.07 6.90
C LEU A 30 -2.23 6.25 5.38
N TRP A 31 -3.44 6.17 4.84
CA TRP A 31 -3.69 6.50 3.44
C TRP A 31 -3.56 8.00 3.21
N PRO A 32 -3.04 8.44 2.06
CA PRO A 32 -3.02 9.86 1.70
C PRO A 32 -4.45 10.42 1.62
N GLU A 33 -4.67 11.61 2.19
CA GLU A 33 -5.99 12.26 2.17
C GLU A 33 -6.35 12.88 0.83
N ASN A 34 -5.35 13.38 0.10
CA ASN A 34 -5.54 14.29 -1.02
C ASN A 34 -4.82 13.84 -2.31
N GLU A 35 -4.24 12.64 -2.30
CA GLU A 35 -3.46 12.10 -3.42
C GLU A 35 -3.63 10.59 -3.51
N GLY A 36 -3.24 10.01 -4.65
CA GLY A 36 -3.30 8.56 -4.81
C GLY A 36 -4.73 8.00 -4.75
N PRO A 37 -4.88 6.72 -4.35
CA PRO A 37 -6.18 6.05 -4.22
C PRO A 37 -6.98 6.42 -2.95
N GLY A 38 -6.36 7.13 -1.99
CA GLY A 38 -6.96 7.43 -0.68
C GLY A 38 -8.26 8.25 -0.72
N PRO A 39 -8.35 9.36 -1.50
CA PRO A 39 -9.58 10.13 -1.61
C PRO A 39 -10.80 9.31 -2.06
N LEU A 40 -10.60 8.39 -3.02
CA LEU A 40 -11.67 7.56 -3.56
C LEU A 40 -12.17 6.53 -2.54
N LEU A 41 -11.26 5.88 -1.81
CA LEU A 41 -11.67 4.96 -0.74
C LEU A 41 -12.32 5.71 0.44
N ALA A 42 -11.89 6.94 0.72
CA ALA A 42 -12.54 7.77 1.75
C ALA A 42 -13.98 8.11 1.38
N GLU A 43 -14.23 8.47 0.13
CA GLU A 43 -15.57 8.70 -0.41
C GLU A 43 -16.43 7.43 -0.32
N ARG A 44 -15.90 6.29 -0.76
CA ARG A 44 -16.59 4.98 -0.71
C ARG A 44 -17.01 4.58 0.70
N HIS A 45 -16.09 4.74 1.67
CA HIS A 45 -16.30 4.24 3.04
C HIS A 45 -16.96 5.26 3.98
N GLY A 46 -17.16 6.51 3.54
CA GLY A 46 -17.76 7.56 4.36
C GLY A 46 -16.95 7.93 5.61
N LYS A 47 -15.65 7.62 5.63
CA LYS A 47 -14.76 7.80 6.80
C LYS A 47 -13.78 8.94 6.55
N ALA A 48 -13.88 9.99 7.38
CA ALA A 48 -12.86 11.03 7.50
C ALA A 48 -11.70 10.64 8.43
N GLU A 49 -11.85 9.60 9.24
CA GLU A 49 -10.86 9.23 10.26
C GLU A 49 -9.88 8.16 9.75
N HIS A 50 -8.66 8.63 9.54
CA HIS A 50 -7.54 8.08 8.77
C HIS A 50 -7.03 6.70 9.17
N ALA A 51 -7.42 6.14 10.31
CA ALA A 51 -6.75 4.99 10.91
C ALA A 51 -6.94 3.66 10.14
N ARG A 52 -8.07 3.47 9.44
CA ARG A 52 -8.40 2.25 8.67
C ARG A 52 -9.38 2.54 7.53
N LEU A 53 -8.96 3.37 6.57
CA LEU A 53 -9.73 3.61 5.35
C LEU A 53 -10.03 2.31 4.60
N ALA A 54 -9.04 1.43 4.50
CA ALA A 54 -9.15 0.08 4.00
C ALA A 54 -8.82 -0.91 5.12
N ALA A 55 -9.78 -1.77 5.49
CA ALA A 55 -9.60 -2.76 6.57
C ALA A 55 -8.52 -3.81 6.25
N TRP A 56 -8.25 -4.01 4.97
CA TRP A 56 -7.22 -4.92 4.47
C TRP A 56 -5.79 -4.39 4.58
N CYS A 57 -5.61 -3.11 4.91
CA CYS A 57 -4.30 -2.52 5.10
C CYS A 57 -3.85 -2.78 6.54
N ASP A 58 -2.99 -3.78 6.73
CA ASP A 58 -2.58 -4.28 8.04
C ASP A 58 -1.72 -3.30 8.82
N HIS A 59 -0.85 -2.58 8.10
CA HIS A 59 0.09 -1.63 8.68
C HIS A 59 -0.18 -0.22 8.21
N THR A 60 0.06 0.72 9.11
CA THR A 60 -0.13 2.14 8.81
C THR A 60 0.91 2.69 7.85
N TYR A 61 1.96 1.99 7.41
CA TYR A 61 2.91 2.57 6.46
C TYR A 61 2.57 2.20 5.01
N ARG A 62 2.88 3.13 4.11
CA ARG A 62 2.86 2.94 2.66
C ARG A 62 4.22 3.32 2.08
N LEU A 63 4.55 2.74 0.94
CA LEU A 63 5.69 3.18 0.12
C LEU A 63 5.15 3.79 -1.18
N THR A 64 5.83 4.83 -1.67
CA THR A 64 5.56 5.39 -3.00
C THR A 64 6.82 5.28 -3.84
N ASP A 65 6.74 4.58 -4.97
CA ASP A 65 7.84 4.58 -5.94
C ASP A 65 7.72 5.84 -6.79
N SER A 66 8.54 6.85 -6.45
CA SER A 66 8.58 8.13 -7.17
C SER A 66 8.90 8.04 -8.66
N ARG A 67 9.49 6.93 -9.14
CA ARG A 67 9.79 6.73 -10.56
C ARG A 67 8.60 6.22 -11.35
N THR A 68 7.75 5.41 -10.72
CA THR A 68 6.62 4.75 -11.37
C THR A 68 5.26 5.34 -10.97
N GLY A 69 5.22 6.15 -9.92
CA GLY A 69 3.98 6.67 -9.32
C GLY A 69 3.18 5.60 -8.58
N GLU A 70 3.78 4.44 -8.32
CA GLU A 70 3.15 3.29 -7.69
C GLU A 70 3.06 3.45 -6.17
N TRP A 71 1.89 3.10 -5.63
CA TRP A 71 1.62 3.04 -4.21
C TRP A 71 1.71 1.59 -3.75
N ILE A 72 2.40 1.34 -2.65
CA ILE A 72 2.59 0.00 -2.11
C ILE A 72 2.08 0.00 -0.68
N TYR A 73 1.01 -0.77 -0.47
CA TYR A 73 0.43 -1.05 0.84
C TYR A 73 0.77 -2.46 1.27
N VAL A 74 0.70 -2.72 2.57
CA VAL A 74 0.96 -4.04 3.14
C VAL A 74 -0.31 -4.57 3.78
N ALA A 75 -0.62 -5.83 3.47
CA ALA A 75 -1.78 -6.54 3.98
C ALA A 75 -1.34 -7.90 4.56
N GLU A 76 -2.01 -8.37 5.60
CA GLU A 76 -1.94 -9.78 5.96
C GLU A 76 -2.88 -10.58 5.04
N PRO A 77 -2.50 -11.78 4.55
CA PRO A 77 -3.29 -12.55 3.60
C PRO A 77 -4.73 -12.80 4.05
N TYR A 78 -4.97 -12.98 5.35
CA TYR A 78 -6.31 -13.22 5.89
C TYR A 78 -7.19 -11.97 5.93
N GLN A 79 -6.63 -10.77 5.74
CA GLN A 79 -7.40 -9.54 5.60
C GLN A 79 -7.84 -9.29 4.16
N LEU A 80 -7.32 -10.05 3.19
CA LEU A 80 -7.78 -10.03 1.81
C LEU A 80 -9.02 -10.92 1.64
N HIS A 81 -10.14 -10.46 2.21
CA HIS A 81 -11.46 -11.08 2.04
C HIS A 81 -12.36 -10.23 1.13
N GLU A 82 -13.66 -10.54 1.09
CA GLU A 82 -14.65 -9.94 0.17
C GLU A 82 -14.56 -8.41 0.06
N GLU A 83 -14.67 -7.69 1.18
CA GLU A 83 -14.56 -6.21 1.22
C GLU A 83 -13.25 -5.68 0.60
N ALA A 84 -12.14 -6.41 0.73
CA ALA A 84 -10.87 -6.01 0.13
C ALA A 84 -10.92 -6.09 -1.39
N PHE A 85 -11.48 -7.17 -1.92
CA PHE A 85 -11.64 -7.34 -3.36
C PHE A 85 -12.67 -6.36 -3.94
N GLU A 86 -13.71 -6.02 -3.19
CA GLU A 86 -14.65 -4.97 -3.60
C GLU A 86 -13.97 -3.61 -3.72
N ASP A 87 -13.09 -3.26 -2.77
CA ASP A 87 -12.26 -2.05 -2.87
C ASP A 87 -11.34 -2.10 -4.09
N PHE A 88 -10.74 -3.26 -4.40
CA PHE A 88 -9.87 -3.41 -5.56
C PHE A 88 -10.63 -3.26 -6.88
N VAL A 89 -11.83 -3.83 -6.99
CA VAL A 89 -12.71 -3.66 -8.15
C VAL A 89 -13.12 -2.20 -8.30
N PHE A 90 -13.53 -1.56 -7.21
CA PHE A 90 -13.91 -0.15 -7.22
C PHE A 90 -12.76 0.76 -7.67
N LEU A 91 -11.53 0.50 -7.20
CA LEU A 91 -10.34 1.18 -7.68
C LEU A 91 -10.13 0.94 -9.18
N GLY A 92 -10.29 -0.31 -9.63
CA GLY A 92 -10.32 -0.72 -11.05
C GLY A 92 -11.26 0.13 -11.91
N GLU A 93 -12.52 0.18 -11.52
CA GLU A 93 -13.58 0.96 -12.20
C GLU A 93 -13.27 2.46 -12.24
N ASN A 94 -12.46 2.95 -11.29
CA ASN A 94 -12.03 4.34 -11.20
C ASN A 94 -10.65 4.60 -11.81
N GLY A 95 -10.17 3.71 -12.69
CA GLY A 95 -8.94 3.91 -13.47
C GLY A 95 -7.65 3.68 -12.68
N TRP A 96 -7.69 2.75 -11.71
CA TRP A 96 -6.52 2.27 -11.00
C TRP A 96 -6.29 0.80 -11.30
N ARG A 97 -5.03 0.43 -11.46
CA ARG A 97 -4.61 -0.95 -11.51
C ARG A 97 -4.17 -1.38 -10.12
N VAL A 98 -4.72 -2.49 -9.65
CA VAL A 98 -4.38 -3.12 -8.36
C VAL A 98 -3.72 -4.48 -8.62
N GLU A 99 -2.58 -4.72 -7.99
CA GLU A 99 -1.84 -5.98 -8.05
C GLU A 99 -1.53 -6.46 -6.63
N VAL A 100 -1.69 -7.75 -6.35
CA VAL A 100 -1.30 -8.37 -5.07
C VAL A 100 -0.11 -9.29 -5.32
N THR A 101 0.97 -9.11 -4.56
CA THR A 101 2.18 -9.92 -4.71
C THR A 101 2.80 -10.25 -3.36
N ALA A 102 3.53 -11.36 -3.29
CA ALA A 102 4.39 -11.68 -2.15
C ALA A 102 5.64 -10.77 -2.10
N TRP A 103 6.05 -10.23 -3.25
CA TRP A 103 7.23 -9.38 -3.41
C TRP A 103 7.09 -8.03 -2.68
N ARG A 104 8.15 -7.53 -2.03
CA ARG A 104 8.19 -6.22 -1.30
C ARG A 104 7.36 -6.10 -0.02
N ALA A 105 6.70 -7.16 0.46
CA ALA A 105 6.02 -7.13 1.74
C ALA A 105 7.06 -7.12 2.89
N ARG A 106 7.50 -5.93 3.30
CA ARG A 106 8.52 -5.73 4.34
C ARG A 106 7.87 -5.80 5.72
N HIS A 107 7.35 -6.95 6.13
CA HIS A 107 6.85 -7.11 7.49
C HIS A 107 7.49 -8.31 8.19
N SER A 108 7.87 -8.12 9.44
CA SER A 108 8.27 -9.21 10.34
C SER A 108 7.12 -9.43 11.31
N PRO A 109 6.57 -10.65 11.44
CA PRO A 109 7.14 -11.92 10.99
C PRO A 109 6.61 -12.42 9.63
N GLY A 110 7.17 -11.93 8.52
CA GLY A 110 7.32 -12.61 7.21
C GLY A 110 6.07 -13.01 6.42
N HIS A 111 4.85 -12.77 6.90
CA HIS A 111 3.64 -13.38 6.33
C HIS A 111 2.71 -12.39 5.63
N THR A 112 3.20 -11.21 5.25
CA THR A 112 2.38 -10.21 4.55
C THR A 112 2.49 -10.29 3.04
N VAL A 113 1.57 -9.63 2.35
CA VAL A 113 1.60 -9.38 0.91
C VAL A 113 1.62 -7.88 0.65
N ALA A 114 2.18 -7.50 -0.48
CA ALA A 114 2.13 -6.15 -0.99
C ALA A 114 0.92 -5.99 -1.91
N VAL A 115 0.16 -4.92 -1.70
CA VAL A 115 -0.90 -4.45 -2.59
C VAL A 115 -0.37 -3.23 -3.32
N LEU A 116 -0.04 -3.40 -4.61
CA LEU A 116 0.44 -2.32 -5.47
C LEU A 116 -0.75 -1.66 -6.15
N ILE A 117 -0.79 -0.33 -6.11
CA ILE A 117 -1.85 0.47 -6.70
C ILE A 117 -1.20 1.55 -7.55
N ARG A 118 -1.57 1.62 -8.82
CA ARG A 118 -1.06 2.65 -9.75
C ARG A 118 -2.17 3.13 -10.67
N ARG A 119 -2.07 4.37 -11.15
CA ARG A 119 -3.00 4.84 -12.19
C ARG A 119 -2.82 4.00 -13.45
N GLU A 120 -3.93 3.56 -14.02
CA GLU A 120 -3.91 3.03 -15.37
C GLU A 120 -3.85 4.24 -16.30
N ASN A 121 -2.75 4.39 -17.05
CA ASN A 121 -2.65 5.46 -18.03
C ASN A 121 -3.79 5.26 -19.03
N ALA A 122 -4.68 6.25 -19.15
CA ALA A 122 -5.66 6.28 -20.22
C ALA A 122 -4.89 6.14 -21.54
N GLN A 123 -5.17 5.06 -22.28
CA GLN A 123 -4.66 4.88 -23.64
C GLN A 123 -5.21 5.96 -24.57
#